data_AF-A0A1X1NDW5-F1
#
_entry.id   AF-A0A1X1NDW5-F1
#
_cell.length_a   1.000
_cell.length_b   1.000
_cell.length_c   1.000
_cell.angle_alpha   90.00
_cell.angle_beta   90.00
_cell.angle_gamma   90.00
#
_symmetry.space_group_name_H-M   'P 1'
#
loop_
_entity.id
_entity.type
_entity.pdbx_description
1 polymer ?
#
loop_
_entity_poly.entity_id
_entity_poly.type
_entity_poly.pdbx_seq_one_letter_code
_entity_poly.pdbx_strand_id
1 'polypeptide(L)'
;MAADRDADGSRDDPWDDVELDNDFIRSAETTEPSARARMLAARWRGRPPEPQPWRSDEPPAGWFFSRARREHRRRWRRRKDRD
;
A
#
# COMPACT_ATOMS: atom_id res chain seq x y z
N MET A 1 26.93 -30.21 -26.71
CA MET A 1 25.97 -29.19 -27.16
C MET A 1 25.61 -28.36 -25.94
N ALA A 2 26.25 -27.19 -25.79
CA ALA A 2 25.84 -26.11 -24.91
C ALA A 2 26.67 -24.90 -25.34
N ALA A 3 26.05 -24.01 -26.10
CA ALA A 3 26.64 -22.76 -26.54
C ALA A 3 25.81 -21.63 -25.93
N ASP A 4 26.54 -20.57 -25.60
CA ASP A 4 26.09 -19.18 -25.56
C ASP A 4 25.43 -18.67 -24.26
N ARG A 5 25.97 -17.52 -23.80
CA ARG A 5 25.54 -16.63 -22.69
C ARG A 5 26.00 -17.16 -21.34
N ASP A 6 26.95 -16.55 -20.66
CA ASP A 6 26.80 -15.25 -19.99
C ASP A 6 28.17 -14.59 -19.75
N ALA A 7 28.84 -14.14 -20.82
CA ALA A 7 30.10 -13.39 -20.72
C ALA A 7 29.91 -11.97 -21.27
N ASP A 8 29.07 -11.19 -20.60
CA ASP A 8 28.95 -9.74 -20.81
C ASP A 8 28.74 -9.06 -19.44
N GLY A 9 29.70 -9.26 -18.55
CA GLY A 9 29.74 -8.60 -17.22
C GLY A 9 30.76 -7.47 -17.16
N SER A 10 31.09 -6.83 -18.28
CA SER A 10 32.19 -5.85 -18.33
C SER A 10 31.99 -4.74 -19.37
N ARG A 11 30.74 -4.38 -19.63
CA ARG A 11 30.41 -3.03 -20.08
C ARG A 11 29.66 -2.40 -18.92
N ASP A 12 30.21 -1.31 -18.40
CA ASP A 12 29.52 -0.46 -17.42
C ASP A 12 28.06 -0.33 -17.86
N ASP A 13 27.14 -0.94 -17.11
CA ASP A 13 25.72 -0.80 -17.44
C ASP A 13 25.44 0.70 -17.28
N PRO A 14 24.84 1.39 -18.25
CA PRO A 14 24.61 2.83 -18.18
C PRO A 14 23.77 3.28 -16.97
N TRP A 15 23.29 2.35 -16.16
CA TRP A 15 22.56 2.56 -14.92
C TRP A 15 23.35 2.25 -13.65
N ASP A 16 24.54 1.63 -13.74
CA ASP A 16 25.34 1.24 -12.58
C ASP A 16 25.83 2.46 -11.76
N ASP A 17 26.10 3.58 -12.44
CA ASP A 17 26.54 4.84 -11.80
C ASP A 17 25.38 5.81 -11.51
N VAL A 18 24.12 5.43 -11.76
CA VAL A 18 22.96 6.33 -11.60
C VAL A 18 22.39 6.22 -10.18
N GLU A 19 22.54 7.28 -9.39
CA GLU A 19 21.96 7.37 -8.05
C GLU A 19 20.49 7.83 -8.09
N LEU A 20 19.56 6.94 -7.72
CA LEU A 20 18.11 7.19 -7.73
C LEU A 20 17.61 7.80 -6.41
N ASP A 21 18.08 9.00 -6.08
CA ASP A 21 17.75 9.70 -4.84
C ASP A 21 16.51 10.62 -4.95
N ASN A 22 16.23 11.38 -3.89
CA ASN A 22 15.09 12.31 -3.89
C ASN A 22 15.26 13.48 -4.86
N ASP A 23 16.49 13.89 -5.15
CA ASP A 23 16.76 15.02 -6.03
C ASP A 23 16.61 14.59 -7.50
N PHE A 24 17.00 13.37 -7.85
CA PHE A 24 16.66 12.74 -9.12
C PHE A 24 15.14 12.73 -9.36
N ILE A 25 14.35 12.28 -8.38
CA ILE A 25 12.88 12.27 -8.47
C ILE A 25 12.31 13.70 -8.66
N ARG A 26 12.87 14.69 -7.96
CA ARG A 26 12.44 16.09 -8.05
C ARG A 26 12.86 16.77 -9.34
N SER A 27 13.94 16.31 -9.96
CA SER A 27 14.44 16.83 -11.25
C SER A 27 13.61 16.38 -12.45
N ALA A 28 12.75 15.37 -12.28
CA ALA A 28 11.87 14.91 -13.34
C ALA A 28 10.95 16.06 -13.80
N GLU A 29 11.13 16.47 -15.06
CA GLU A 29 10.41 17.61 -15.68
C GLU A 29 8.89 17.46 -15.59
N THR A 30 8.41 16.21 -15.55
CA THR A 30 6.98 15.89 -15.45
C THR A 30 6.67 15.16 -14.14
N THR A 31 6.20 15.91 -13.14
CA THR A 31 5.64 15.35 -11.90
C THR A 31 4.12 15.18 -12.02
N GLU A 32 3.65 14.46 -13.03
CA GLU A 32 2.20 14.35 -13.22
C GLU A 32 1.57 13.53 -12.08
N PRO A 33 0.54 14.05 -11.38
CA PRO A 33 -0.21 13.30 -10.37
C PRO A 33 -0.73 11.95 -10.87
N SER A 34 -0.87 11.81 -12.19
CA SER A 34 -1.33 10.61 -12.87
C SER A 34 -0.21 9.58 -13.16
N ALA A 35 1.08 9.90 -12.99
CA ALA A 35 2.18 8.97 -13.29
C ALA A 35 2.06 7.66 -12.48
N ARG A 36 1.86 7.78 -11.17
CA ARG A 36 1.61 6.62 -10.29
C ARG A 36 0.33 5.87 -10.67
N ALA A 37 -0.71 6.59 -11.09
CA ALA A 37 -1.96 5.98 -11.54
C ALA A 37 -1.78 5.19 -12.84
N ARG A 38 -1.00 5.70 -13.81
CA ARG A 38 -0.66 5.00 -15.05
C ARG A 38 0.21 3.76 -14.79
N MET A 39 1.19 3.86 -13.90
CA MET A 39 1.99 2.71 -13.45
C MET A 39 1.11 1.62 -12.81
N LEU A 40 0.20 2.01 -11.91
CA LEU A 40 -0.76 1.07 -11.31
C LEU A 40 -1.69 0.46 -12.35
N ALA A 41 -2.21 1.26 -13.29
CA ALA A 41 -3.07 0.77 -14.37
C ALA A 41 -2.34 -0.24 -15.27
N ALA A 42 -1.07 0.02 -15.63
CA ALA A 42 -0.25 -0.92 -16.40
C ALA A 42 -0.04 -2.24 -15.65
N ARG A 43 0.27 -2.18 -14.35
CA ARG A 43 0.40 -3.37 -13.49
C ARG A 43 -0.91 -4.16 -13.38
N TRP A 44 -2.05 -3.48 -13.22
CA TRP A 44 -3.35 -4.12 -13.01
C TRP A 44 -4.02 -4.62 -14.29
N ARG A 45 -3.60 -4.15 -15.48
CA ARG A 45 -4.11 -4.67 -16.76
C ARG A 45 -4.00 -6.19 -16.89
N GLY A 46 -2.93 -6.80 -16.37
CA GLY A 46 -2.72 -8.25 -16.41
C GLY A 46 -2.90 -8.97 -15.08
N ARG A 47 -2.99 -8.22 -13.96
CA ARG A 47 -3.10 -8.78 -12.62
C ARG A 47 -3.93 -7.84 -11.73
N PRO A 48 -5.25 -7.75 -11.97
CA PRO A 48 -6.11 -6.96 -11.11
C PRO A 48 -6.07 -7.52 -9.69
N PRO A 49 -6.25 -6.67 -8.67
CA PRO A 49 -6.43 -7.16 -7.31
C PRO A 49 -7.72 -7.98 -7.22
N GLU A 50 -7.73 -8.95 -6.31
CA GLU A 50 -8.96 -9.69 -5.98
C GLU A 50 -10.05 -8.69 -5.51
N PRO A 51 -11.32 -8.90 -5.92
CA PRO A 51 -12.41 -8.04 -5.50
C PRO A 51 -12.60 -8.15 -3.99
N GLN A 52 -12.26 -7.08 -3.29
CA GLN A 52 -12.55 -6.97 -1.86
C GLN A 52 -13.96 -6.43 -1.67
N PRO A 53 -14.69 -6.89 -0.63
CA PRO A 53 -15.99 -6.33 -0.31
C PRO A 53 -15.86 -4.83 -0.03
N TRP A 54 -16.80 -4.05 -0.56
CA TRP A 54 -16.92 -2.58 -0.41
C TRP A 54 -16.95 -2.10 1.05
N ARG A 55 -17.19 -3.03 1.97
CA ARG A 55 -16.99 -2.86 3.40
C ARG A 55 -16.21 -4.08 3.88
N SER A 56 -15.17 -3.88 4.68
CA SER A 56 -14.64 -4.97 5.50
C SER A 56 -15.78 -5.50 6.35
N ASP A 57 -16.10 -6.79 6.24
CA ASP A 57 -17.02 -7.45 7.17
C ASP A 57 -16.52 -7.37 8.62
N GLU A 58 -15.20 -7.16 8.78
CA GLU A 58 -14.56 -6.83 10.05
C GLU A 58 -14.72 -5.32 10.35
N PRO A 59 -15.42 -4.94 11.43
CA PRO A 59 -15.55 -3.54 11.77
C PRO A 59 -14.17 -2.93 12.10
N PRO A 60 -13.80 -1.78 11.50
CA PRO A 60 -12.45 -1.18 11.59
C PRO A 60 -12.06 -0.74 13.00
N ALA A 61 -13.02 -0.72 13.93
CA ALA A 61 -12.76 -0.50 15.34
C ALA A 61 -13.45 -1.62 16.14
N GLY A 62 -12.76 -2.75 16.30
CA GLY A 62 -13.21 -3.87 17.17
C GLY A 62 -13.58 -3.41 18.58
N TRP A 63 -13.07 -2.26 19.02
CA TRP A 63 -13.42 -1.64 20.30
C TRP A 63 -14.78 -0.90 20.28
N PHE A 64 -15.18 -0.30 19.15
CA PHE A 64 -16.39 0.53 19.03
C PHE A 64 -17.68 -0.31 18.99
N PHE A 65 -17.62 -1.49 18.37
CA PHE A 65 -18.72 -2.47 18.34
C PHE A 65 -18.59 -3.58 19.38
N SER A 66 -17.53 -3.57 20.21
CA SER A 66 -17.39 -4.58 21.27
C SER A 66 -18.60 -4.60 22.20
N ARG A 67 -19.17 -5.80 22.38
CA ARG A 67 -20.20 -6.03 23.41
C ARG A 67 -19.73 -5.54 24.79
N ALA A 68 -18.45 -5.75 25.10
CA ALA A 68 -17.81 -5.30 26.33
C ALA A 68 -17.89 -3.78 26.53
N ARG A 69 -17.62 -2.95 25.52
CA ARG A 69 -17.75 -1.50 25.63
C ARG A 69 -19.22 -1.07 25.83
N ARG A 70 -20.15 -1.74 25.13
CA ARG A 70 -21.60 -1.47 25.29
C ARG A 70 -22.07 -1.77 26.72
N GLU A 71 -21.61 -2.88 27.27
CA GLU A 71 -21.93 -3.32 28.63
C GLU A 71 -21.31 -2.42 29.70
N HIS A 72 -20.03 -2.06 29.54
CA HIS A 72 -19.35 -1.11 30.40
C HIS A 72 -20.09 0.24 30.46
N ARG A 73 -20.49 0.79 29.29
CA ARG A 73 -21.24 2.05 29.22
C ARG A 73 -22.60 1.95 29.92
N ARG A 74 -23.31 0.83 29.79
CA ARG A 74 -24.59 0.59 30.48
C ARG A 74 -24.41 0.55 32.00
N ARG A 75 -23.37 -0.15 32.48
CA ARG A 75 -23.07 -0.25 33.92
C ARG A 75 -22.70 1.09 34.52
N TRP A 76 -21.92 1.90 33.81
CA TRP A 76 -21.56 3.25 34.26
C TRP A 76 -22.76 4.18 34.38
N ARG A 77 -23.69 4.14 33.42
CA ARG A 77 -24.92 4.93 33.50
C ARG A 77 -25.77 4.56 34.72
N ARG A 78 -25.97 3.25 34.96
CA ARG A 78 -26.71 2.76 36.13
C ARG A 78 -26.09 3.13 37.47
N ARG A 79 -24.75 3.29 37.52
CA ARG A 79 -24.06 3.75 38.74
C ARG A 79 -24.28 5.24 38.97
N LYS A 80 -24.20 6.04 37.89
CA LYS A 80 -24.43 7.48 37.96
C LYS A 80 -25.86 7.84 38.37
N ASP A 81 -26.85 7.02 38.03
CA ASP A 81 -28.25 7.23 38.44
C ASP A 81 -28.53 6.84 39.91
N ARG A 82 -27.52 6.33 40.64
CA ARG A 82 -27.63 5.81 42.02
C ARG A 82 -26.95 6.69 43.07
N ASP A 83 -26.31 7.78 42.64
CA ASP A 83 -25.75 8.86 43.45
C ASP A 83 -26.59 10.13 43.22
#